data_AF-A0A2E6HW32-F1
#
_entry.id   AF-A0A2E6HW32-F1
#
_cell.length_a   1.000
_cell.length_b   1.000
_cell.length_c   1.000
_cell.angle_alpha   90.00
_cell.angle_beta   90.00
_cell.angle_gamma   90.00
#
_symmetry.space_group_name_H-M   'P 1'
#
loop_
_entity.id
_entity.type
_entity.pdbx_description
1 polymer ?
#
loop_
_entity_poly.entity_id
_entity_poly.type
_entity_poly.pdbx_seq_one_letter_code
_entity_poly.pdbx_strand_id
1 'polypeptide(L)'
;MWDRTSLEKRRSRILKEEAHKIASGILKEVLNTWKRVGDQESGFAFFFEHGWLMIAAIEPLSEEQVQIGLQFAQEFGITFNRYLELEQRELQNLQLEEMMLEQTQQLQTAHEMQMNLMPKTRPQIEGFDIAGRCIPATHVGGDFFNYYQFPDGRVAGVLADVTGHAMAAAIPLLIFHGILESLVDQYSSIEELVVRLNRLLHRSLPEHTFVSLQMGELDLPTSRMRLCNCGSPLT
;
A
#
# COMPACT_ATOMS: atom_id res chain seq x y z
N MET A 1 -11.80 32.65 -14.10
CA MET A 1 -11.40 32.37 -12.70
C MET A 1 -12.68 32.40 -11.87
N TRP A 2 -13.41 31.29 -11.83
CA TRP A 2 -14.67 31.18 -11.08
C TRP A 2 -14.32 30.73 -9.66
N ASP A 3 -14.59 31.60 -8.70
CA ASP A 3 -14.24 31.42 -7.30
C ASP A 3 -14.99 30.22 -6.69
N ARG A 4 -14.27 29.11 -6.42
CA ARG A 4 -14.83 27.87 -5.84
C ARG A 4 -15.59 28.15 -4.53
N THR A 5 -15.16 29.16 -3.77
CA THR A 5 -15.78 29.60 -2.52
C THR A 5 -17.19 30.19 -2.73
N SER A 6 -17.48 30.74 -3.90
CA SER A 6 -18.80 31.28 -4.25
C SER A 6 -19.82 30.19 -4.63
N LEU A 7 -19.34 29.10 -5.25
CA LEU A 7 -20.14 27.94 -5.60
C LEU A 7 -20.49 27.10 -4.37
N GLU A 8 -19.56 26.90 -3.43
CA GLU A 8 -19.81 26.22 -2.17
C GLU A 8 -20.78 27.00 -1.26
N LYS A 9 -20.63 28.32 -1.15
CA LYS A 9 -21.59 29.18 -0.43
C LYS A 9 -22.98 29.14 -1.06
N ARG A 10 -23.07 29.10 -2.39
CA ARG A 10 -24.36 29.01 -3.11
C ARG A 10 -24.99 27.63 -2.96
N ARG A 11 -24.19 26.55 -3.00
CA ARG A 11 -24.63 25.17 -2.72
C ARG A 11 -25.12 25.02 -1.28
N SER A 12 -24.37 25.55 -0.30
CA SER A 12 -24.72 25.55 1.12
C SER A 12 -26.02 26.33 1.38
N ARG A 13 -26.22 27.47 0.72
CA ARG A 13 -27.44 28.28 0.85
C ARG A 13 -28.66 27.60 0.24
N ILE A 14 -28.50 26.96 -0.93
CA ILE A 14 -29.56 26.18 -1.58
C ILE A 14 -29.90 24.93 -0.75
N LEU A 15 -28.91 24.22 -0.22
CA LEU A 15 -29.12 23.08 0.68
C LEU A 15 -29.81 23.50 1.97
N LYS A 16 -29.48 24.68 2.54
CA LYS A 16 -30.19 25.22 3.71
C LYS A 16 -31.63 25.63 3.40
N GLU A 17 -31.90 26.28 2.27
CA GLU A 17 -33.26 26.63 1.85
C GLU A 17 -34.09 25.39 1.47
N GLU A 18 -33.49 24.40 0.80
CA GLU A 18 -34.14 23.13 0.47
C GLU A 18 -34.34 22.28 1.71
N ALA A 19 -33.38 22.21 2.63
CA ALA A 19 -33.56 21.56 3.93
C ALA A 19 -34.66 22.25 4.75
N HIS A 20 -34.75 23.58 4.72
CA HIS A 20 -35.82 24.32 5.38
C HIS A 20 -37.18 24.09 4.71
N LYS A 21 -37.24 23.96 3.38
CA LYS A 21 -38.47 23.65 2.63
C LYS A 21 -38.92 22.19 2.78
N ILE A 22 -37.97 21.24 2.75
CA ILE A 22 -38.21 19.81 2.99
C ILE A 22 -38.62 19.61 4.45
N ALA A 23 -37.92 20.22 5.39
CA ALA A 23 -38.31 20.21 6.79
C ALA A 23 -39.66 20.89 7.00
N SER A 24 -39.98 21.99 6.31
CA SER A 24 -41.30 22.63 6.34
C SER A 24 -42.40 21.74 5.73
N GLY A 25 -42.09 20.99 4.68
CA GLY A 25 -43.01 20.02 4.05
C GLY A 25 -43.29 18.82 4.93
N ILE A 26 -42.23 18.22 5.50
CA ILE A 26 -42.32 17.13 6.49
C ILE A 26 -42.99 17.65 7.77
N LEU A 27 -42.67 18.85 8.25
CA LEU A 27 -43.39 19.49 9.36
C LEU A 27 -44.87 19.61 9.03
N LYS A 28 -45.23 20.05 7.82
CA LYS A 28 -46.64 20.18 7.39
C LYS A 28 -47.34 18.83 7.31
N GLU A 29 -46.69 17.78 6.81
CA GLU A 29 -47.25 16.43 6.80
C GLU A 29 -47.41 15.86 8.22
N VAL A 30 -46.38 15.97 9.06
CA VAL A 30 -46.44 15.55 10.47
C VAL A 30 -47.51 16.35 11.22
N LEU A 31 -47.54 17.69 11.11
CA LEU A 31 -48.58 18.56 11.68
C LEU A 31 -49.99 18.22 11.16
N ASN A 32 -50.13 17.85 9.88
CA ASN A 32 -51.41 17.41 9.32
C ASN A 32 -51.85 16.04 9.86
N THR A 33 -50.91 15.15 10.14
CA THR A 33 -51.19 13.84 10.76
C THR A 33 -51.62 14.02 12.23
N TRP A 34 -51.05 15.00 12.93
CA TRP A 34 -51.34 15.35 14.32
C TRP A 34 -52.62 16.17 14.52
N LYS A 35 -53.02 17.01 13.55
CA LYS A 35 -54.32 17.72 13.56
C LYS A 35 -55.54 16.79 13.67
N ARG A 36 -55.38 15.48 13.43
CA ARG A 36 -56.45 14.46 13.64
C ARG A 36 -56.54 13.95 15.09
N VAL A 37 -55.61 14.31 15.97
CA VAL A 37 -55.53 13.85 17.37
C VAL A 37 -55.61 15.06 18.31
N GLY A 38 -56.82 15.60 18.53
CA GLY A 38 -57.12 16.54 19.61
C GLY A 38 -56.64 18.00 19.43
N ASP A 39 -57.58 18.96 19.56
CA ASP A 39 -57.39 20.41 19.32
C ASP A 39 -56.53 21.17 20.37
N GLN A 40 -55.66 20.52 21.17
CA GLN A 40 -54.96 21.17 22.29
C GLN A 40 -53.47 20.82 22.45
N GLU A 41 -52.70 20.71 21.36
CA GLU A 41 -51.24 20.56 21.46
C GLU A 41 -50.47 21.55 20.56
N SER A 42 -49.44 22.19 21.13
CA SER A 42 -48.49 23.07 20.44
C SER A 42 -47.17 22.32 20.22
N GLY A 43 -46.76 22.17 18.95
CA GLY A 43 -45.49 21.56 18.56
C GLY A 43 -44.41 22.60 18.29
N PHE A 44 -43.22 22.41 18.88
CA PHE A 44 -42.03 23.25 18.69
C PHE A 44 -40.93 22.45 18.02
N ALA A 45 -40.29 23.01 17.00
CA ALA A 45 -39.17 22.37 16.29
C ALA A 45 -37.90 23.22 16.41
N PHE A 46 -36.81 22.59 16.85
CA PHE A 46 -35.50 23.20 17.00
C PHE A 46 -34.53 22.57 16.00
N PHE A 47 -33.91 23.38 15.17
CA PHE A 47 -33.07 22.92 14.07
C PHE A 47 -31.58 22.98 14.43
N PHE A 48 -30.83 21.99 13.98
CA PHE A 48 -29.37 21.96 14.00
C PHE A 48 -28.85 21.55 12.63
N GLU A 49 -27.52 21.55 12.45
CA GLU A 49 -26.89 21.39 11.14
C GLU A 49 -27.32 20.12 10.38
N HIS A 50 -27.56 19.02 11.10
CA HIS A 50 -27.85 17.71 10.53
C HIS A 50 -29.29 17.23 10.78
N GLY A 51 -30.18 18.07 11.32
CA GLY A 51 -31.56 17.65 11.62
C GLY A 51 -32.36 18.61 12.47
N TRP A 52 -33.40 18.08 13.13
CA TRP A 52 -34.27 18.83 14.03
C TRP A 52 -34.70 17.97 15.23
N LEU A 53 -35.04 18.66 16.31
CA LEU A 53 -35.66 18.11 17.51
C LEU A 53 -37.07 18.68 17.62
N MET A 54 -38.04 17.85 18.01
CA MET A 54 -39.42 18.30 18.23
C MET A 54 -39.80 18.12 19.68
N ILE A 55 -40.43 19.14 20.23
CA ILE A 55 -41.07 19.12 21.55
C ILE A 55 -42.56 19.33 21.33
N ALA A 56 -43.37 18.35 21.74
CA ALA A 56 -44.81 18.50 21.82
C ALA A 56 -45.19 18.91 23.25
N ALA A 57 -46.01 19.95 23.38
CA ALA A 57 -46.49 20.43 24.67
C ALA A 57 -48.00 20.76 24.59
N ILE A 58 -48.73 20.47 25.67
CA ILE A 58 -50.18 20.75 25.77
C ILE A 58 -50.43 22.27 25.84
N GLU A 59 -49.54 23.01 26.51
CA GLU A 59 -49.54 24.47 26.57
C GLU A 59 -48.37 25.07 25.75
N PRO A 60 -48.51 26.30 25.23
CA PRO A 60 -47.40 26.98 24.56
C PRO A 60 -46.20 27.16 25.51
N LEU A 61 -45.00 26.81 25.05
CA LEU A 61 -43.77 27.01 25.81
C LEU A 61 -43.54 28.50 26.10
N SER A 62 -43.06 28.80 27.32
CA SER A 62 -42.63 30.14 27.68
C SER A 62 -41.35 30.55 26.92
N GLU A 63 -41.04 31.86 26.87
CA GLU A 63 -39.80 32.33 26.23
C GLU A 63 -38.55 31.68 26.82
N GLU A 64 -38.50 31.47 28.14
CA GLU A 64 -37.38 30.79 28.82
C GLU A 64 -37.25 29.33 28.36
N GLN A 65 -38.36 28.60 28.26
CA GLN A 65 -38.37 27.22 27.79
C GLN A 65 -37.96 27.10 26.31
N VAL A 66 -38.36 28.07 25.48
CA VAL A 66 -37.89 28.17 24.08
C VAL A 66 -36.38 28.39 24.03
N GLN A 67 -35.81 29.25 24.89
CA GLN A 67 -34.36 29.46 24.96
C GLN A 67 -33.61 28.21 25.39
N ILE A 68 -34.13 27.47 26.37
CA ILE A 68 -33.56 26.18 26.80
C ILE A 68 -33.59 25.17 25.63
N GLY A 69 -34.69 25.08 24.89
CA GLY A 69 -34.80 24.20 23.72
C GLY A 69 -33.82 24.56 22.60
N LEU A 70 -33.58 25.85 22.35
CA LEU A 70 -32.58 26.33 21.39
C LEU A 70 -31.16 25.95 21.82
N GLN A 71 -30.80 26.17 23.09
CA GLN A 71 -29.50 25.78 23.64
C GLN A 71 -29.29 24.28 23.57
N PHE A 72 -30.31 23.49 23.93
CA PHE A 72 -30.25 22.04 23.85
C PHE A 72 -30.04 21.55 22.42
N ALA A 73 -30.76 22.11 21.44
CA ALA A 73 -30.57 21.74 20.04
C ALA A 73 -29.19 22.09 19.50
N GLN A 74 -28.57 23.18 19.96
CA GLN A 74 -27.20 23.54 19.63
C GLN A 74 -26.19 22.54 20.20
N GLU A 75 -26.27 22.23 21.49
CA GLU A 75 -25.40 21.26 22.16
C GLU A 75 -25.57 19.85 21.58
N PHE A 76 -26.81 19.46 21.30
CA PHE A 76 -27.12 18.22 20.60
C PHE A 76 -26.46 18.21 19.22
N GLY A 77 -26.59 19.29 18.45
CA GLY A 77 -25.95 19.41 17.14
C GLY A 77 -24.43 19.26 17.20
N ILE A 78 -23.76 19.90 18.16
CA ILE A 78 -22.31 19.76 18.36
C ILE A 78 -21.94 18.30 18.69
N THR A 79 -22.67 17.68 19.61
CA THR A 79 -22.42 16.29 20.04
C THR A 79 -22.67 15.31 18.89
N PHE A 80 -23.73 15.53 18.12
CA PHE A 80 -24.07 14.73 16.95
C PHE A 80 -23.02 14.86 15.85
N ASN A 81 -22.51 16.08 15.60
CA ASN A 81 -21.41 16.29 14.66
C ASN A 81 -20.16 15.52 15.08
N ARG A 82 -19.79 15.56 16.37
CA ARG A 82 -18.66 14.79 16.90
C ARG A 82 -18.85 13.29 16.73
N TYR A 83 -20.06 12.79 16.98
CA TYR A 83 -20.39 11.38 16.76
C TYR A 83 -20.18 10.99 15.30
N LEU A 84 -20.68 11.78 14.35
CA LEU A 84 -20.49 11.53 12.92
C LEU A 84 -19.01 11.60 12.51
N GLU A 85 -18.24 12.55 13.04
CA GLU A 85 -16.80 12.63 12.78
C GLU A 85 -16.05 11.40 13.30
N LEU A 86 -16.42 10.88 14.47
CA LEU A 86 -15.82 9.66 15.02
C LEU A 86 -16.13 8.45 14.15
N GLU A 87 -17.39 8.28 13.74
CA GLU A 87 -17.81 7.19 12.84
C GLU A 87 -17.06 7.23 11.50
N GLN A 88 -16.88 8.43 10.93
CA GLN A 88 -16.11 8.61 9.70
C GLN A 88 -14.61 8.28 9.89
N ARG A 89 -14.03 8.67 11.02
CA ARG A 89 -12.63 8.36 11.34
C ARG A 89 -12.42 6.88 11.56
N GLU A 90 -13.34 6.20 12.23
CA GLU A 90 -13.29 4.74 12.41
C GLU A 90 -13.32 4.03 11.06
N LEU A 91 -14.23 4.44 10.16
CA LEU A 91 -14.30 3.89 8.81
C LEU A 91 -13.01 4.15 8.01
N GLN A 92 -12.45 5.35 8.09
CA GLN A 92 -11.17 5.68 7.43
C GLN A 92 -10.01 4.86 7.99
N ASN A 93 -9.95 4.66 9.29
CA ASN A 93 -8.91 3.86 9.93
C ASN A 93 -9.00 2.39 9.49
N LEU A 94 -10.20 1.82 9.45
CA LEU A 94 -10.42 0.46 8.95
C LEU A 94 -9.95 0.31 7.49
N GLN A 95 -10.28 1.28 6.63
CA GLN A 95 -9.82 1.29 5.23
C GLN A 95 -8.29 1.38 5.12
N LEU A 96 -7.66 2.22 5.94
CA LEU A 96 -6.20 2.32 5.97
C LEU A 96 -5.55 1.01 6.45
N GLU A 97 -6.12 0.37 7.47
CA GLU A 97 -5.65 -0.93 7.95
C GLU A 97 -5.76 -2.02 6.86
N GLU A 98 -6.89 -2.09 6.16
CA GLU A 98 -7.09 -3.01 5.03
C GLU A 98 -6.05 -2.77 3.92
N MET A 99 -5.86 -1.52 3.49
CA MET A 99 -4.88 -1.17 2.46
C MET A 99 -3.44 -1.54 2.88
N MET A 100 -3.08 -1.29 4.13
CA MET A 100 -1.76 -1.64 4.67
C MET A 100 -1.56 -3.16 4.73
N LEU A 101 -2.61 -3.91 5.09
CA LEU A 101 -2.58 -5.37 5.10
C LEU A 101 -2.38 -5.92 3.69
N GLU A 102 -3.14 -5.44 2.71
CA GLU A 102 -3.00 -5.84 1.31
C GLU A 102 -1.59 -5.56 0.78
N GLN A 103 -1.06 -4.37 1.04
CA GLN A 103 0.30 -4.00 0.62
C GLN A 103 1.36 -4.91 1.27
N THR A 104 1.18 -5.25 2.54
CA THR A 104 2.08 -6.15 3.26
C THR A 104 2.05 -7.57 2.66
N GLN A 105 0.86 -8.08 2.32
CA GLN A 105 0.71 -9.39 1.68
C GLN A 105 1.36 -9.43 0.28
N GLN A 106 1.23 -8.36 -0.50
CA GLN A 106 1.89 -8.24 -1.80
C GLN A 106 3.42 -8.25 -1.67
N LEU A 107 3.97 -7.50 -0.71
CA LEU A 107 5.41 -7.48 -0.43
C LEU A 107 5.91 -8.84 0.07
N GLN A 108 5.14 -9.53 0.90
CA GLN A 108 5.48 -10.88 1.37
C GLN A 108 5.51 -11.88 0.21
N THR A 109 4.54 -11.80 -0.70
CA THR A 109 4.53 -12.65 -1.91
C THR A 109 5.76 -12.38 -2.78
N ALA A 110 6.11 -11.10 -2.98
CA ALA A 110 7.30 -10.72 -3.73
C ALA A 110 8.59 -11.21 -3.05
N HIS A 111 8.67 -11.14 -1.72
CA HIS A 111 9.77 -11.70 -0.94
C HIS A 111 9.93 -13.20 -1.20
N GLU A 112 8.85 -13.97 -1.07
CA GLU A 112 8.86 -15.41 -1.30
C GLU A 112 9.28 -15.77 -2.73
N MET A 113 8.81 -15.01 -3.73
CA MET A 113 9.26 -15.19 -5.11
C MET A 113 10.77 -14.96 -5.26
N GLN A 114 11.30 -13.86 -4.70
CA GLN A 114 12.74 -13.57 -4.76
C GLN A 114 13.57 -14.64 -4.04
N MET A 115 13.16 -15.05 -2.83
CA MET A 115 13.88 -16.07 -2.06
C MET A 115 13.85 -17.44 -2.73
N ASN A 116 12.82 -17.74 -3.54
CA ASN A 116 12.76 -18.96 -4.32
C ASN A 116 13.76 -19.00 -5.50
N LEU A 117 14.30 -17.85 -5.92
CA LEU A 117 15.38 -17.78 -6.93
C LEU A 117 16.74 -18.16 -6.34
N MET A 118 16.87 -18.13 -5.02
CA MET A 118 18.10 -18.42 -4.31
C MET A 118 18.23 -19.94 -4.09
N PRO A 119 19.47 -20.46 -3.96
CA PRO A 119 19.69 -21.88 -3.82
C PRO A 119 19.10 -22.39 -2.51
N LYS A 120 18.20 -23.39 -2.62
CA LYS A 120 17.59 -24.06 -1.47
C LYS A 120 18.52 -25.07 -0.82
N THR A 121 19.48 -25.58 -1.58
CA THR A 121 20.48 -26.54 -1.14
C THR A 121 21.85 -26.06 -1.58
N ARG A 122 22.84 -26.34 -0.73
CA ARG A 122 24.25 -26.13 -1.07
C ARG A 122 24.78 -27.31 -1.88
N PRO A 123 25.69 -27.08 -2.85
CA PRO A 123 26.37 -28.17 -3.53
C PRO A 123 27.17 -29.00 -2.52
N GLN A 124 27.09 -30.32 -2.63
CA GLN A 124 27.89 -31.25 -1.84
C GLN A 124 29.12 -31.64 -2.67
N ILE A 125 30.28 -31.11 -2.28
CA ILE A 125 31.54 -31.32 -2.99
C ILE A 125 32.54 -31.91 -2.01
N GLU A 126 33.15 -33.03 -2.37
CA GLU A 126 34.17 -33.66 -1.54
C GLU A 126 35.36 -32.70 -1.34
N GLY A 127 35.76 -32.51 -0.08
CA GLY A 127 36.87 -31.62 0.28
C GLY A 127 36.53 -30.13 0.40
N PHE A 128 35.29 -29.71 0.13
CA PHE A 128 34.86 -28.31 0.23
C PHE A 128 33.59 -28.16 1.09
N ASP A 129 33.60 -27.20 2.01
CA ASP A 129 32.41 -26.78 2.75
C ASP A 129 31.91 -25.44 2.17
N ILE A 130 30.79 -25.50 1.44
CA ILE A 130 30.21 -24.35 0.75
C ILE A 130 28.94 -23.93 1.48
N ALA A 131 28.83 -22.65 1.78
CA ALA A 131 27.64 -22.07 2.40
C ALA A 131 27.41 -20.66 1.85
N GLY A 132 26.14 -20.27 1.79
CA GLY A 132 25.73 -18.96 1.33
C GLY A 132 24.34 -18.66 1.87
N ARG A 133 24.10 -17.38 2.17
CA ARG A 133 22.85 -16.90 2.73
C ARG A 133 22.67 -15.45 2.30
N CYS A 134 21.48 -15.13 1.84
CA CYS A 134 21.06 -13.76 1.60
C CYS A 134 20.04 -13.36 2.66
N ILE A 135 20.21 -12.18 3.24
CA ILE A 135 19.29 -11.61 4.23
C ILE A 135 18.93 -10.21 3.72
N PRO A 136 17.77 -10.04 3.09
CA PRO A 136 17.33 -8.73 2.64
C PRO A 136 17.18 -7.75 3.81
N ALA A 137 17.56 -6.50 3.62
CA ALA A 137 17.37 -5.45 4.63
C ALA A 137 15.90 -5.02 4.80
N THR A 138 15.08 -5.25 3.78
CA THR A 138 13.62 -5.02 3.78
C THR A 138 12.90 -6.29 3.31
N HIS A 139 11.66 -6.20 2.80
CA HIS A 139 10.97 -7.36 2.24
C HIS A 139 11.64 -7.88 0.95
N VAL A 140 12.19 -7.02 0.10
CA VAL A 140 12.89 -7.44 -1.13
C VAL A 140 14.15 -6.61 -1.35
N GLY A 141 15.11 -7.14 -2.10
CA GLY A 141 16.43 -6.52 -2.28
C GLY A 141 17.00 -6.62 -3.69
N GLY A 142 18.18 -6.03 -3.88
CA GLY A 142 19.00 -6.19 -5.09
C GLY A 142 20.00 -7.34 -4.99
N ASP A 143 20.26 -7.83 -3.77
CA ASP A 143 21.23 -8.89 -3.51
C ASP A 143 20.76 -10.25 -4.05
N PHE A 144 21.71 -10.99 -4.61
CA PHE A 144 21.49 -12.32 -5.13
C PHE A 144 22.73 -13.17 -4.98
N PHE A 145 22.50 -14.46 -4.73
CA PHE A 145 23.53 -15.46 -4.88
C PHE A 145 22.94 -16.75 -5.44
N ASN A 146 23.76 -17.51 -6.17
CA ASN A 146 23.41 -18.85 -6.60
C ASN A 146 24.64 -19.73 -6.81
N TYR A 147 24.40 -21.04 -6.90
CA TYR A 147 25.39 -22.04 -7.29
C TYR A 147 24.99 -22.69 -8.60
N TYR A 148 25.96 -22.87 -9.48
CA TYR A 148 25.80 -23.53 -10.77
C TYR A 148 26.78 -24.68 -10.88
N GLN A 149 26.33 -25.79 -11.44
CA GLN A 149 27.18 -26.94 -11.74
C GLN A 149 27.26 -27.09 -13.25
N PHE A 150 28.44 -26.91 -13.81
CA PHE A 150 28.67 -27.05 -15.23
C PHE A 150 28.69 -28.54 -15.64
N PRO A 151 28.36 -28.86 -16.91
CA PRO A 151 28.37 -30.24 -17.41
C PRO A 151 29.71 -30.97 -17.29
N ASP A 152 30.82 -30.23 -17.21
CA ASP A 152 32.17 -30.77 -17.06
C ASP A 152 32.57 -31.03 -15.60
N GLY A 153 31.65 -30.83 -14.65
CA GLY A 153 31.86 -31.08 -13.22
C GLY A 153 32.42 -29.88 -12.45
N ARG A 154 32.70 -28.75 -13.11
CA ARG A 154 33.06 -27.50 -12.40
C ARG A 154 31.85 -26.95 -11.66
N VAL A 155 32.10 -26.32 -10.51
CA VAL A 155 31.06 -25.62 -9.74
C VAL A 155 31.38 -24.14 -9.72
N ALA A 156 30.38 -23.31 -9.99
CA ALA A 156 30.49 -21.87 -9.86
C ALA A 156 29.55 -21.31 -8.78
N GLY A 157 30.07 -20.36 -8.02
CA GLY A 157 29.28 -19.48 -7.16
C GLY A 157 29.11 -18.13 -7.84
N VAL A 158 27.92 -17.55 -7.74
CA VAL A 158 27.62 -16.19 -8.20
C VAL A 158 27.13 -15.38 -7.02
N LEU A 159 27.65 -14.16 -6.88
CA LEU A 159 27.15 -13.09 -6.04
C LEU A 159 26.83 -11.90 -6.95
N ALA A 160 25.68 -11.28 -6.77
CA ALA A 160 25.30 -10.10 -7.51
C ALA A 160 24.55 -9.11 -6.62
N ASP A 161 24.73 -7.83 -6.89
CA ASP A 161 23.95 -6.74 -6.28
C ASP A 161 23.49 -5.79 -7.39
N VAL A 162 22.18 -5.58 -7.42
CA VAL A 162 21.48 -4.73 -8.37
C VAL A 162 21.26 -3.36 -7.76
N THR A 163 21.59 -2.32 -8.53
CA THR A 163 21.32 -0.93 -8.11
C THR A 163 19.86 -0.68 -7.73
N GLY A 164 19.69 -0.03 -6.58
CA GLY A 164 18.39 0.41 -6.08
C GLY A 164 18.09 -0.24 -4.73
N HIS A 165 16.82 -0.21 -4.34
CA HIS A 165 16.34 -0.89 -3.14
C HIS A 165 14.89 -1.31 -3.31
N ALA A 166 14.45 -2.27 -2.49
CA ALA A 166 13.09 -2.79 -2.50
C ALA A 166 12.66 -3.26 -3.91
N MET A 167 11.41 -2.99 -4.30
CA MET A 167 10.85 -3.42 -5.59
C MET A 167 11.60 -2.90 -6.81
N ALA A 168 12.23 -1.72 -6.72
CA ALA A 168 12.99 -1.13 -7.82
C ALA A 168 14.25 -1.94 -8.17
N ALA A 169 14.83 -2.65 -7.19
CA ALA A 169 15.96 -3.57 -7.40
C ALA A 169 15.50 -5.01 -7.68
N ALA A 170 14.37 -5.44 -7.09
CA ALA A 170 13.86 -6.79 -7.26
C ALA A 170 13.51 -7.14 -8.71
N ILE A 171 12.86 -6.24 -9.45
CA ILE A 171 12.46 -6.51 -10.85
C ILE A 171 13.69 -6.70 -11.76
N PRO A 172 14.67 -5.77 -11.80
CA PRO A 172 15.91 -5.99 -12.54
C PRO A 172 16.65 -7.26 -12.12
N LEU A 173 16.58 -7.64 -10.83
CA LEU A 173 17.17 -8.89 -10.36
C LEU A 173 16.49 -10.12 -10.98
N LEU A 174 15.16 -10.16 -11.09
CA LEU A 174 14.45 -11.25 -11.77
C LEU A 174 14.87 -11.35 -13.24
N ILE A 175 15.02 -10.21 -13.92
CA ILE A 175 15.47 -10.17 -15.32
C ILE A 175 16.90 -10.70 -15.41
N PHE A 176 17.78 -10.25 -14.52
CA PHE A 176 19.16 -10.72 -14.43
C PHE A 176 19.23 -12.23 -14.23
N HIS A 177 18.50 -12.75 -13.25
CA HIS A 177 18.44 -14.17 -12.96
C HIS A 177 17.94 -14.97 -14.16
N GLY A 178 16.82 -14.56 -14.78
CA GLY A 178 16.29 -15.25 -15.95
C GLY A 178 17.25 -15.27 -17.15
N ILE A 179 17.98 -14.18 -17.38
CA ILE A 179 19.03 -14.14 -18.42
C ILE A 179 20.19 -15.05 -18.04
N LEU A 180 20.67 -15.01 -16.79
CA LEU A 180 21.77 -15.84 -16.32
C LEU A 180 21.44 -17.34 -16.44
N GLU A 181 20.27 -17.77 -15.96
CA GLU A 181 19.77 -19.14 -16.10
C GLU A 181 19.73 -19.58 -17.56
N SER A 182 19.33 -18.69 -18.48
CA SER A 182 19.30 -19.03 -19.90
C SER A 182 20.69 -19.25 -20.52
N LEU A 183 21.74 -18.67 -19.93
CA LEU A 183 23.09 -18.69 -20.47
C LEU A 183 23.99 -19.74 -19.83
N VAL A 184 23.75 -20.12 -18.57
CA VAL A 184 24.73 -20.90 -17.79
C VAL A 184 25.05 -22.26 -18.40
N ASP A 185 24.07 -22.94 -19.00
CA ASP A 185 24.26 -24.23 -19.68
C ASP A 185 24.87 -24.12 -21.08
N GLN A 186 24.97 -22.90 -21.64
CA GLN A 186 25.44 -22.66 -23.00
C GLN A 186 26.94 -22.34 -23.08
N TYR A 187 27.55 -21.97 -21.96
CA TYR A 187 28.92 -21.48 -21.93
C TYR A 187 29.77 -22.25 -20.91
N SER A 188 30.95 -22.67 -21.34
CA SER A 188 31.94 -23.30 -20.46
C SER A 188 32.95 -22.30 -19.89
N SER A 189 33.03 -21.08 -20.42
CA SER A 189 33.89 -20.02 -19.90
C SER A 189 33.05 -18.97 -19.17
N ILE A 190 33.42 -18.65 -17.93
CA ILE A 190 32.82 -17.54 -17.17
C ILE A 190 33.01 -16.22 -17.92
N GLU A 191 34.16 -16.01 -18.54
CA GLU A 191 34.46 -14.78 -19.27
C GLU A 191 33.50 -14.57 -20.45
N GLU A 192 33.26 -15.61 -21.26
CA GLU A 192 32.32 -15.55 -22.37
C GLU A 192 30.87 -15.37 -21.89
N LEU A 193 30.49 -16.09 -20.83
CA LEU A 193 29.18 -15.97 -20.19
C LEU A 193 28.93 -14.54 -19.73
N VAL A 194 29.87 -13.94 -18.99
CA VAL A 194 29.74 -12.59 -18.44
C VAL A 194 29.65 -11.53 -19.54
N VAL A 195 30.47 -11.65 -20.60
CA VAL A 195 30.42 -10.73 -21.74
C VAL A 195 29.05 -10.81 -22.43
N ARG A 196 28.51 -12.02 -22.58
CA ARG A 196 27.18 -12.22 -23.19
C ARG A 196 26.07 -11.68 -22.29
N LEU A 197 26.13 -11.99 -21.00
CA LEU A 197 25.22 -11.54 -19.96
C LEU A 197 25.15 -10.01 -19.95
N ASN A 198 26.29 -9.32 -19.86
CA ASN A 198 26.34 -7.85 -19.87
C ASN A 198 25.65 -7.24 -21.11
N ARG A 199 25.86 -7.83 -22.30
CA ARG A 199 25.20 -7.36 -23.54
C ARG A 199 23.68 -7.50 -23.50
N LEU A 200 23.17 -8.58 -22.89
CA LEU A 200 21.73 -8.79 -22.75
C LEU A 200 21.13 -7.88 -21.67
N LEU A 201 21.78 -7.77 -20.51
CA LEU A 201 21.36 -6.87 -19.44
C LEU A 201 21.28 -5.42 -19.92
N HIS A 202 22.26 -4.95 -20.68
CA HIS A 202 22.26 -3.58 -21.20
C HIS A 202 21.05 -3.28 -22.11
N ARG A 203 20.45 -4.30 -22.74
CA ARG A 203 19.25 -4.14 -23.59
C ARG A 203 17.95 -4.32 -22.82
N SER A 204 17.99 -5.09 -21.75
CA SER A 204 16.80 -5.53 -21.01
C SER A 204 16.54 -4.70 -19.74
N LEU A 205 17.58 -4.08 -19.17
CA LEU A 205 17.45 -3.29 -17.96
C LEU A 205 17.12 -1.81 -18.30
N PRO A 206 16.38 -1.12 -17.42
CA PRO A 206 16.14 0.32 -17.54
C PRO A 206 17.44 1.14 -17.53
N GLU A 207 17.37 2.36 -18.07
CA GLU A 207 18.47 3.32 -17.95
C GLU A 207 18.86 3.54 -16.48
N HIS A 208 20.15 3.79 -16.24
CA HIS A 208 20.74 3.97 -14.90
C HIS A 208 20.62 2.76 -13.95
N THR A 209 20.23 1.58 -14.45
CA THR A 209 20.27 0.33 -13.68
C THR A 209 21.51 -0.47 -14.07
N PHE A 210 22.28 -0.94 -13.08
CA PHE A 210 23.38 -1.87 -13.31
C PHE A 210 23.39 -2.98 -12.28
N VAL A 211 24.09 -4.06 -12.62
CA VAL A 211 24.29 -5.21 -11.74
C VAL A 211 25.79 -5.33 -11.50
N SER A 212 26.21 -5.20 -10.25
CA SER A 212 27.55 -5.60 -9.84
C SER A 212 27.55 -7.12 -9.64
N LEU A 213 28.59 -7.79 -10.12
CA LEU A 213 28.64 -9.25 -10.11
C LEU A 213 30.03 -9.75 -9.73
N GLN A 214 30.06 -10.82 -8.96
CA GLN A 214 31.25 -11.62 -8.70
C GLN A 214 30.89 -13.09 -8.96
N MET A 215 31.66 -13.75 -9.83
CA MET A 215 31.47 -15.16 -10.14
C MET A 215 32.79 -15.89 -9.94
N GLY A 216 32.77 -17.00 -9.20
CA GLY A 216 33.94 -17.84 -8.99
C GLY A 216 33.67 -19.25 -9.50
N GLU A 217 34.52 -19.81 -10.39
CA GLU A 217 34.53 -21.25 -10.68
C GLU A 217 35.58 -21.96 -9.84
N LEU A 218 35.23 -23.13 -9.34
CA LEU A 218 36.12 -24.07 -8.69
C LEU A 218 36.34 -25.28 -9.60
N ASP A 219 37.59 -25.49 -9.99
CA ASP A 219 38.06 -26.67 -10.70
C ASP A 219 38.42 -27.76 -9.68
N LEU A 220 37.56 -28.79 -9.56
CA LEU A 220 37.65 -29.81 -8.51
C LEU A 220 38.95 -30.64 -8.58
N PRO A 221 39.36 -31.20 -9.73
CA PRO A 221 40.63 -31.93 -9.85
C PRO A 221 41.87 -31.14 -9.44
N THR A 222 41.91 -29.84 -9.73
CA THR A 222 43.11 -29.02 -9.46
C THR A 222 43.01 -28.19 -8.19
N SER A 223 41.84 -28.15 -7.55
CA SER A 223 41.52 -27.28 -6.41
C SER A 223 41.84 -25.80 -6.68
N ARG A 224 41.70 -25.37 -7.93
CA ARG A 224 41.93 -23.97 -8.34
C ARG A 224 40.61 -23.24 -8.45
N MET A 225 40.56 -22.04 -7.88
CA MET A 225 39.44 -21.13 -8.05
C MET A 225 39.82 -20.02 -9.03
N ARG A 226 38.97 -19.73 -10.02
CA ARG A 226 39.07 -18.51 -10.83
C ARG A 226 37.93 -17.58 -10.45
N LEU A 227 38.24 -16.30 -10.29
CA LEU A 227 37.29 -15.26 -9.94
C LEU A 227 37.17 -14.25 -11.08
N CYS A 228 35.93 -13.96 -11.47
CA CYS A 228 35.56 -12.86 -12.34
C CYS A 228 34.84 -11.81 -11.50
N ASN A 229 35.38 -10.59 -11.43
CA ASN A 229 34.77 -9.46 -10.74
C ASN A 229 34.32 -8.41 -11.76
N CYS A 230 33.04 -8.06 -11.72
CA CYS A 230 32.36 -7.10 -12.57
C CYS A 230 31.81 -5.93 -11.74
N GLY A 231 32.67 -5.25 -10.99
CA GLY A 231 32.31 -4.03 -10.24
C GLY A 231 31.77 -4.27 -8.84
N SER A 232 31.90 -5.49 -8.30
CA SER A 232 31.56 -5.78 -6.90
C SER A 232 32.75 -5.46 -5.99
N PRO A 233 32.55 -4.88 -4.79
CA PRO A 233 33.63 -4.72 -3.82
C PRO A 233 34.20 -6.08 -3.42
N LEU A 234 35.52 -6.25 -3.43
CA LEU A 234 36.16 -7.43 -2.87
C LEU A 234 36.08 -7.33 -1.33
N THR A 235 35.06 -7.97 -0.74
CA THR A 235 34.95 -8.18 0.72
C THR A 235 35.72 -9.39 1.18
#